data_AF-A0A067TBP3-F1
#
_entry.id   AF-A0A067TBP3-F1
#
_cell.length_a   1.000
_cell.length_b   1.000
_cell.length_c   1.000
_cell.angle_alpha   90.00
_cell.angle_beta   90.00
_cell.angle_gamma   90.00
#
_symmetry.space_group_name_H-M   'P 1'
#
loop_
_entity.id
_entity.type
_entity.pdbx_description
1 polymer ?
#
loop_
_entity_poly.entity_id
_entity_poly.type
_entity_poly.pdbx_seq_one_letter_code
_entity_poly.pdbx_strand_id
1 'polypeptide(L)'
;MLWSYSFTALRSRPIPIRPTWCSRLFSGTKLLLHSPNASAPPEINEKSTQKKSSWGDAFFQRPTSSAELKDNGEEILRPDRSTASGKPRAKKDGIPFIEPCLLTGISSRSCQGAHIGDAQRGLPKAFQEGVEQEIRSLRIIPDLWNRNFKLNSPSNIIMLLPHIHAALNSPSYIAITGGRDSLTNLITMVYNDNIRRREQLILKRKTYCRRRLDFSLPDFLSPTLELVVLHPQHFLSATEELAIWNEEEKRHEHYAPDPAAGLRLCQLPHPGKLFPSFKRRDDLRQKSHRFNIFLLVLNAAFKFDCFMELSSERFPGGRHPWDNLPAESKILFNLTLKLKEQILWKER
;
A
#
# COMPACT_ATOMS: atom_id res chain seq x y z
N MET A 1 -19.85 -15.34 42.68
CA MET A 1 -19.26 -14.09 42.17
C MET A 1 -19.47 -14.07 40.66
N LEU A 2 -20.49 -13.34 40.20
CA LEU A 2 -20.84 -13.17 38.78
C LEU A 2 -20.35 -11.79 38.35
N TRP A 3 -19.49 -11.73 37.34
CA TRP A 3 -19.10 -10.46 36.71
C TRP A 3 -19.98 -10.21 35.50
N SER A 4 -20.81 -9.16 35.58
CA SER A 4 -21.55 -8.60 34.44
C SER A 4 -20.69 -7.53 33.78
N TYR A 5 -20.36 -7.69 32.49
CA TYR A 5 -19.75 -6.63 31.68
C TYR A 5 -20.85 -5.83 30.97
N SER A 6 -20.99 -4.56 31.35
CA SER A 6 -21.83 -3.58 30.67
C SER A 6 -21.10 -3.04 29.44
N PHE A 7 -21.70 -3.20 28.25
CA PHE A 7 -21.25 -2.59 27.01
C PHE A 7 -21.69 -1.12 26.96
N THR A 8 -20.77 -0.19 27.20
CA THR A 8 -21.03 1.24 26.98
C THR A 8 -20.82 1.55 25.51
N ALA A 9 -21.88 1.97 24.82
CA ALA A 9 -21.85 2.40 23.43
C ALA A 9 -20.88 3.59 23.26
N LEU A 10 -19.76 3.36 22.58
CA LEU A 10 -18.85 4.41 22.16
C LEU A 10 -19.54 5.26 21.09
N ARG A 11 -19.94 6.49 21.44
CA ARG A 11 -20.30 7.52 20.47
C ARG A 11 -19.08 7.78 19.58
N SER A 12 -19.20 7.43 18.30
CA SER A 12 -18.22 7.70 17.26
C SER A 12 -18.01 9.21 17.12
N ARG A 13 -16.84 9.70 17.57
CA ARG A 13 -16.39 11.05 17.22
C ARG A 13 -16.09 11.11 15.72
N PRO A 14 -16.35 12.23 15.03
CA PRO A 14 -15.98 12.40 13.63
C PRO A 14 -14.47 12.23 13.49
N ILE A 15 -14.06 11.26 12.66
CA ILE A 15 -12.66 10.98 12.37
C ILE A 15 -12.11 12.18 11.57
N PRO A 16 -11.00 12.82 11.99
CA PRO A 16 -10.40 13.90 11.22
C PRO A 16 -10.00 13.41 9.83
N ILE A 17 -10.24 14.25 8.82
CA ILE A 17 -9.89 13.97 7.42
C ILE A 17 -8.37 13.76 7.34
N ARG A 18 -7.95 12.55 7.00
CA ARG A 18 -6.53 12.19 6.92
C ARG A 18 -5.92 12.65 5.60
N PRO A 19 -4.65 13.10 5.60
CA PRO A 19 -3.94 13.43 4.37
C PRO A 19 -3.87 12.22 3.44
N THR A 20 -4.03 12.45 2.14
CA THR A 20 -3.90 11.41 1.11
C THR A 20 -2.47 10.86 1.04
N TRP A 21 -2.34 9.61 0.57
CA TRP A 21 -1.08 8.93 0.25
C TRP A 21 -0.08 9.86 -0.45
N CYS A 22 -0.54 10.58 -1.47
CA CYS A 22 0.32 11.43 -2.30
C CYS A 22 0.76 12.69 -1.59
N SER A 23 -0.15 13.38 -0.88
CA SER A 23 0.22 14.59 -0.14
C SER A 23 1.36 14.32 0.86
N ARG A 24 1.37 13.14 1.48
CA ARG A 24 2.40 12.77 2.48
C ARG A 24 3.68 12.22 1.89
N LEU A 25 3.60 11.42 0.82
CA LEU A 25 4.81 10.99 0.10
C LEU A 25 5.67 12.17 -0.35
N PHE A 26 5.05 13.33 -0.62
CA PHE A 26 5.75 14.50 -1.16
C PHE A 26 5.87 15.70 -0.20
N SER A 27 5.24 15.67 0.99
CA SER A 27 5.36 16.77 1.97
C SER A 27 6.57 16.66 2.91
N GLY A 28 7.27 15.53 2.94
CA GLY A 28 8.28 15.23 3.96
C GLY A 28 9.73 15.27 3.46
N THR A 29 10.33 16.44 3.27
CA THR A 29 11.81 16.57 3.32
C THR A 29 12.25 17.98 3.72
N LYS A 30 12.01 18.36 4.98
CA LYS A 30 12.80 19.39 5.66
C LYS A 30 13.61 18.71 6.75
N LEU A 31 14.87 18.43 6.47
CA LEU A 31 15.84 18.03 7.49
C LEU A 31 16.56 19.28 7.98
N LEU A 32 16.41 19.57 9.27
CA LEU A 32 17.21 20.54 10.02
C LEU A 32 18.64 20.01 10.08
N LEU A 33 19.56 20.72 9.42
CA LEU A 33 20.99 20.51 9.60
C LEU A 33 21.42 21.29 10.86
N HIS A 34 21.75 20.58 11.93
CA HIS A 34 22.67 21.10 12.93
C HIS A 34 24.10 20.90 12.42
N SER A 35 24.79 22.00 12.17
CA SER A 35 26.23 22.04 11.91
C SER A 35 26.94 22.40 13.22
N PRO A 36 27.96 21.67 13.67
CA PRO A 36 28.85 22.16 14.72
C PRO A 36 29.98 23.00 14.10
N ASN A 37 30.09 24.22 14.63
CA ASN A 37 31.19 25.19 14.53
C ASN A 37 32.49 24.75 13.85
N ALA A 38 32.90 25.51 12.84
CA ALA A 38 34.27 25.96 12.68
C ALA A 38 34.34 27.26 11.85
N SER A 39 34.94 28.30 12.47
CA SER A 39 35.62 29.47 11.88
C SER A 39 34.88 30.37 10.86
N ALA A 40 34.67 31.64 11.27
CA ALA A 40 34.37 32.78 10.41
C ALA A 40 35.52 33.03 9.40
N PRO A 41 35.28 33.52 8.16
CA PRO A 41 34.98 34.95 7.86
C PRO A 41 34.13 35.15 6.55
N PRO A 42 34.17 36.32 5.87
CA PRO A 42 33.58 37.61 6.19
C PRO A 42 32.25 37.88 5.43
N GLU A 43 31.53 38.93 5.84
CA GLU A 43 30.28 39.39 5.24
C GLU A 43 30.41 39.71 3.74
N ILE A 44 29.64 39.00 2.91
CA ILE A 44 29.31 39.42 1.55
C ILE A 44 27.79 39.57 1.47
N ASN A 45 27.38 40.79 1.14
CA ASN A 45 26.01 41.26 1.11
C ASN A 45 25.40 40.94 -0.27
N GLU A 46 24.74 39.78 -0.41
CA GLU A 46 23.99 39.42 -1.62
C GLU A 46 22.49 39.33 -1.34
N LYS A 47 21.75 40.30 -1.88
CA LYS A 47 20.28 40.27 -2.02
C LYS A 47 19.90 39.16 -3.02
N SER A 48 19.55 37.98 -2.54
CA SER A 48 18.86 36.97 -3.36
C SER A 48 17.35 37.01 -3.11
N THR A 49 16.59 37.17 -4.19
CA THR A 49 15.12 37.12 -4.21
C THR A 49 14.69 35.67 -4.06
N GLN A 50 14.32 35.30 -2.83
CA GLN A 50 13.76 33.98 -2.52
C GLN A 50 12.33 33.88 -3.06
N LYS A 51 12.16 33.20 -4.19
CA LYS A 51 10.85 32.81 -4.72
C LYS A 51 10.27 31.73 -3.81
N LYS A 52 9.44 32.14 -2.84
CA LYS A 52 8.64 31.22 -2.00
C LYS A 52 7.74 30.38 -2.93
N SER A 53 7.94 29.06 -2.92
CA SER A 53 7.05 28.12 -3.59
C SER A 53 5.71 28.08 -2.83
N SER A 54 4.71 28.76 -3.37
CA SER A 54 3.31 28.72 -2.97
C SER A 54 2.75 27.30 -3.21
N TRP A 55 2.73 26.47 -2.15
CA TRP A 55 2.10 25.14 -2.16
C TRP A 55 1.25 24.88 -0.90
N GLY A 56 1.19 25.84 0.04
CA GLY A 56 0.61 25.61 1.39
C GLY A 56 -0.89 25.89 1.54
N ASP A 57 -1.47 26.83 0.79
CA ASP A 57 -2.68 27.52 1.30
C ASP A 57 -4.00 27.17 0.58
N ALA A 58 -4.00 26.25 -0.39
CA ALA A 58 -5.22 25.90 -1.16
C ALA A 58 -5.90 24.57 -0.74
N PHE A 59 -5.48 23.92 0.35
CA PHE A 59 -5.77 22.50 0.59
C PHE A 59 -7.00 22.17 1.47
N PHE A 60 -7.74 23.16 1.98
CA PHE A 60 -8.87 22.90 2.90
C PHE A 60 -10.16 23.65 2.54
N GLN A 61 -10.78 23.33 1.40
CA GLN A 61 -12.23 23.56 1.24
C GLN A 61 -12.88 22.36 0.54
N ARG A 62 -13.81 21.70 1.24
CA ARG A 62 -14.76 20.75 0.65
C ARG A 62 -15.98 21.52 0.13
N PRO A 63 -16.60 21.10 -0.98
CA PRO A 63 -17.99 21.42 -1.25
C PRO A 63 -18.89 20.56 -0.35
N THR A 64 -19.79 21.21 0.37
CA THR A 64 -20.91 20.57 1.08
C THR A 64 -22.07 20.41 0.10
N SER A 65 -22.47 19.18 -0.20
CA SER A 65 -23.81 18.91 -0.72
C SER A 65 -24.37 17.66 -0.03
N SER A 66 -25.18 17.92 0.98
CA SER A 66 -26.16 17.02 1.55
C SER A 66 -27.25 16.76 0.51
N ALA A 67 -27.39 15.51 0.08
CA ALA A 67 -28.56 15.03 -0.66
C ALA A 67 -29.20 13.91 0.16
N GLU A 68 -30.40 14.17 0.62
CA GLU A 68 -31.28 13.28 1.38
C GLU A 68 -31.65 12.05 0.54
N LEU A 69 -31.47 10.85 1.11
CA LEU A 69 -32.03 9.62 0.56
C LEU A 69 -33.47 9.46 1.09
N LYS A 70 -34.44 9.43 0.17
CA LYS A 70 -35.81 9.03 0.47
C LYS A 70 -35.88 7.51 0.55
N ASP A 71 -36.45 7.05 1.65
CA ASP A 71 -36.72 5.65 1.99
C ASP A 71 -38.04 5.23 1.34
N ASN A 72 -38.00 4.25 0.44
CA ASN A 72 -39.18 3.60 -0.13
C ASN A 72 -39.03 2.10 0.15
N GLY A 73 -39.82 1.60 1.08
CA GLY A 73 -39.91 0.18 1.39
C GLY A 73 -40.69 -0.57 0.32
N GLU A 74 -40.15 -1.73 -0.09
CA GLU A 74 -40.91 -2.75 -0.83
C GLU A 74 -40.51 -4.16 -0.36
N GLU A 75 -41.56 -4.85 0.09
CA GLU A 75 -41.92 -6.27 0.14
C GLU A 75 -40.88 -7.37 -0.18
N ILE A 76 -40.74 -8.29 0.77
CA ILE A 76 -39.93 -9.52 0.67
C ILE A 76 -40.79 -10.63 0.03
N LEU A 77 -40.50 -10.97 -1.23
CA LEU A 77 -40.93 -12.22 -1.87
C LEU A 77 -39.73 -13.16 -2.09
N ARG A 78 -39.98 -14.45 -1.81
CA ARG A 78 -39.01 -15.57 -1.76
C ARG A 78 -38.36 -15.83 -3.14
N PRO A 79 -37.12 -16.37 -3.20
CA PRO A 79 -36.48 -16.63 -4.49
C PRO A 79 -36.87 -17.99 -5.07
N ASP A 80 -37.52 -17.94 -6.24
CA ASP A 80 -37.58 -19.06 -7.17
C ASP A 80 -36.20 -19.30 -7.82
N ARG A 81 -35.81 -20.58 -7.86
CA ARG A 81 -34.64 -21.07 -8.58
C ARG A 81 -34.86 -20.91 -10.08
N SER A 82 -34.25 -19.90 -10.70
CA SER A 82 -34.12 -19.79 -12.15
C SER A 82 -32.66 -19.85 -12.56
N THR A 83 -32.32 -20.89 -13.31
CA THR A 83 -31.07 -21.06 -14.07
C THR A 83 -31.03 -20.04 -15.21
N ALA A 84 -30.58 -18.82 -14.90
CA ALA A 84 -30.29 -17.80 -15.90
C ALA A 84 -28.88 -18.01 -16.48
N SER A 85 -28.84 -18.47 -17.73
CA SER A 85 -27.72 -18.33 -18.66
C SER A 85 -27.45 -16.84 -18.90
N GLY A 86 -26.73 -16.22 -17.96
CA GLY A 86 -26.30 -14.83 -18.07
C GLY A 86 -25.05 -14.74 -18.93
N LYS A 87 -25.13 -14.06 -20.07
CA LYS A 87 -23.96 -13.59 -20.83
C LYS A 87 -22.98 -12.93 -19.83
N PRO A 88 -21.68 -13.27 -19.85
CA PRO A 88 -20.72 -12.72 -18.90
C PRO A 88 -20.75 -11.20 -18.99
N ARG A 89 -21.06 -10.54 -17.86
CA ARG A 89 -21.02 -9.08 -17.75
C ARG A 89 -19.68 -8.59 -18.31
N ALA A 90 -19.75 -7.61 -19.20
CA ALA A 90 -18.61 -6.99 -19.86
C ALA A 90 -17.51 -6.62 -18.85
N LYS A 91 -16.26 -6.76 -19.29
CA LYS A 91 -15.03 -6.40 -18.56
C LYS A 91 -15.20 -5.07 -17.84
N LYS A 92 -15.48 -5.09 -16.54
CA LYS A 92 -15.36 -3.90 -15.71
C LYS A 92 -13.85 -3.69 -15.52
N ASP A 93 -13.33 -2.57 -16.01
CA ASP A 93 -11.94 -2.15 -15.82
C ASP A 93 -10.86 -3.00 -16.53
N GLY A 94 -11.22 -3.79 -17.55
CA GLY A 94 -10.24 -4.54 -18.38
C GLY A 94 -9.60 -5.77 -17.71
N ILE A 95 -9.99 -6.09 -16.48
CA ILE A 95 -9.52 -7.26 -15.73
C ILE A 95 -10.45 -8.45 -16.02
N PRO A 96 -9.91 -9.65 -16.30
CA PRO A 96 -10.74 -10.84 -16.43
C PRO A 96 -11.51 -11.10 -15.13
N PHE A 97 -12.83 -11.29 -15.22
CA PHE A 97 -13.68 -11.63 -14.07
C PHE A 97 -13.29 -12.95 -13.37
N ILE A 98 -12.37 -13.70 -14.00
CA ILE A 98 -11.87 -15.01 -13.56
C ILE A 98 -10.67 -14.86 -12.62
N GLU A 99 -10.05 -13.68 -12.54
CA GLU A 99 -8.86 -13.48 -11.70
C GLU A 99 -9.19 -13.81 -10.22
N PRO A 100 -8.48 -14.77 -9.61
CA PRO A 100 -8.73 -15.17 -8.23
C PRO A 100 -8.35 -14.06 -7.25
N CYS A 101 -8.89 -14.13 -6.03
CA CYS A 101 -8.43 -13.27 -4.94
C CYS A 101 -6.92 -13.44 -4.75
N LEU A 102 -6.19 -12.32 -4.67
CA LEU A 102 -4.74 -12.29 -4.53
C LEU A 102 -4.24 -13.10 -3.32
N LEU A 103 -4.94 -13.02 -2.19
CA LEU A 103 -4.55 -13.72 -0.96
C LEU A 103 -5.11 -15.13 -0.91
N THR A 104 -6.40 -15.32 -1.19
CA THR A 104 -7.05 -16.60 -0.92
C THR A 104 -6.99 -17.57 -2.09
N GLY A 105 -6.63 -17.13 -3.31
CA GLY A 105 -6.66 -17.95 -4.52
C GLY A 105 -8.07 -18.32 -4.99
N ILE A 106 -9.12 -17.92 -4.26
CA ILE A 106 -10.51 -18.24 -4.58
C ILE A 106 -11.01 -17.28 -5.65
N SER A 107 -11.45 -17.81 -6.79
CA SER A 107 -12.22 -17.07 -7.78
C SER A 107 -13.68 -17.00 -7.33
N SER A 108 -14.12 -15.82 -6.89
CA SER A 108 -15.51 -15.57 -6.49
C SER A 108 -16.05 -14.31 -7.14
N ARG A 109 -17.35 -14.31 -7.48
CA ARG A 109 -18.07 -13.12 -7.95
C ARG A 109 -18.12 -12.00 -6.90
N SER A 110 -17.89 -12.34 -5.63
CA SER A 110 -17.81 -11.36 -4.54
C SER A 110 -16.46 -10.64 -4.47
N CYS A 111 -15.43 -11.10 -5.20
CA CYS A 111 -14.15 -10.41 -5.21
C CYS A 111 -14.30 -9.00 -5.81
N GLN A 112 -13.63 -8.04 -5.18
CA GLN A 112 -13.63 -6.64 -5.57
C GLN A 112 -12.22 -6.24 -6.03
N GLY A 113 -12.14 -5.42 -7.07
CA GLY A 113 -10.88 -4.82 -7.50
C GLY A 113 -10.44 -3.73 -6.53
N ALA A 114 -9.37 -3.97 -5.77
CA ALA A 114 -8.65 -2.98 -4.97
C ALA A 114 -7.56 -2.31 -5.81
N HIS A 115 -7.45 -0.99 -5.70
CA HIS A 115 -6.30 -0.28 -6.25
C HIS A 115 -5.12 -0.39 -5.28
N ILE A 116 -3.94 -0.71 -5.80
CA ILE A 116 -2.71 -0.87 -5.01
C ILE A 116 -2.22 0.48 -4.49
N GLY A 117 -2.25 1.51 -5.33
CA GLY A 117 -2.20 2.89 -4.84
C GLY A 117 -3.60 3.26 -4.41
N ASP A 118 -3.76 3.99 -3.30
CA ASP A 118 -5.05 4.53 -2.86
C ASP A 118 -5.47 5.65 -3.84
N ALA A 119 -5.81 5.24 -5.07
CA ALA A 119 -6.38 6.05 -6.12
C ALA A 119 -7.83 6.24 -5.73
N GLN A 120 -8.04 7.03 -4.67
CA GLN A 120 -9.37 7.18 -4.07
C GLN A 120 -10.35 7.55 -5.18
N ARG A 121 -11.30 6.65 -5.41
CA ARG A 121 -12.41 6.88 -6.32
C ARG A 121 -13.12 8.14 -5.82
N GLY A 122 -13.19 9.16 -6.68
CA GLY A 122 -13.77 10.46 -6.33
C GLY A 122 -12.76 11.58 -6.06
N LEU A 123 -11.44 11.33 -6.13
CA LEU A 123 -10.48 12.45 -6.13
C LEU A 123 -10.61 13.27 -7.42
N PRO A 124 -10.41 14.60 -7.35
CA PRO A 124 -10.38 15.45 -8.54
C PRO A 124 -9.39 14.93 -9.57
N LYS A 125 -9.79 14.95 -10.86
CA LYS A 125 -8.97 14.46 -11.97
C LYS A 125 -7.57 15.08 -11.99
N ALA A 126 -7.47 16.39 -11.75
CA ALA A 126 -6.19 17.11 -11.68
C ALA A 126 -5.25 16.56 -10.60
N PHE A 127 -5.80 16.16 -9.45
CA PHE A 127 -5.00 15.54 -8.39
C PHE A 127 -4.46 14.18 -8.85
N GLN A 128 -5.32 13.32 -9.42
CA GLN A 128 -4.89 12.02 -9.95
C GLN A 128 -3.80 12.19 -11.03
N GLU A 129 -3.95 13.15 -11.93
CA GLU A 129 -2.96 13.45 -12.97
C GLU A 129 -1.62 13.92 -12.39
N GLY A 130 -1.64 14.75 -11.33
CA GLY A 130 -0.42 15.16 -10.63
C GLY A 130 0.31 13.98 -10.00
N VAL A 131 -0.44 13.04 -9.41
CA VAL A 131 0.11 11.82 -8.81
C VAL A 131 0.68 10.90 -9.87
N GLU A 132 -0.05 10.68 -10.96
CA GLU A 132 0.45 9.93 -12.10
C GLU A 132 1.73 10.54 -12.64
N GLN A 133 1.78 11.87 -12.77
CA GLN A 133 2.95 12.57 -13.28
C GLN A 133 4.16 12.41 -12.35
N GLU A 134 3.96 12.45 -11.04
CA GLU A 134 5.04 12.23 -10.09
C GLU A 134 5.51 10.78 -10.08
N ILE A 135 4.62 9.79 -10.16
CA ILE A 135 5.02 8.38 -10.32
C ILE A 135 5.80 8.19 -11.65
N ARG A 136 5.37 8.83 -12.75
CA ARG A 136 6.12 8.82 -14.02
C ARG A 136 7.50 9.47 -13.87
N SER A 137 7.61 10.53 -13.07
CA SER A 137 8.87 11.23 -12.79
C SER A 137 9.87 10.33 -12.05
N LEU A 138 9.37 9.45 -11.16
CA LEU A 138 10.18 8.45 -10.47
C LEU A 138 10.75 7.36 -11.38
N ARG A 139 10.20 7.17 -12.59
CA ARG A 139 10.64 6.17 -13.59
C ARG A 139 10.71 4.74 -13.03
N ILE A 140 9.81 4.42 -12.11
CA ILE A 140 9.61 3.08 -11.52
C ILE A 140 8.55 2.25 -12.28
N ILE A 141 8.23 2.68 -13.50
CA ILE A 141 7.30 2.02 -14.40
C ILE A 141 8.07 1.69 -15.67
N PRO A 142 7.94 0.46 -16.23
CA PRO A 142 8.53 0.10 -17.51
C PRO A 142 8.23 1.15 -18.58
N ASP A 143 9.21 1.47 -19.42
CA ASP A 143 9.09 2.55 -20.41
C ASP A 143 7.91 2.38 -21.37
N LEU A 144 7.60 1.13 -21.72
CA LEU A 144 6.44 0.75 -22.53
C LEU A 144 5.12 1.16 -21.89
N TRP A 145 5.04 1.17 -20.55
CA TRP A 145 3.84 1.54 -19.80
C TRP A 145 3.83 3.02 -19.41
N ASN A 146 5.00 3.65 -19.36
CA ASN A 146 5.17 4.99 -18.78
C ASN A 146 4.34 6.07 -19.51
N ARG A 147 4.28 6.05 -20.84
CA ARG A 147 3.55 7.07 -21.62
C ARG A 147 2.04 7.08 -21.33
N ASN A 148 1.47 5.91 -21.06
CA ASN A 148 0.05 5.73 -20.84
C ASN A 148 -0.26 5.26 -19.42
N PHE A 149 0.68 5.45 -18.48
CA PHE A 149 0.48 5.02 -17.11
C PHE A 149 -0.74 5.73 -16.54
N LYS A 150 -1.67 4.98 -15.98
CA LYS A 150 -2.83 5.51 -15.28
C LYS A 150 -2.99 4.82 -13.95
N LEU A 151 -3.39 5.56 -12.92
CA LEU A 151 -3.63 4.97 -11.59
C LEU A 151 -4.72 3.89 -11.64
N ASN A 152 -5.70 4.06 -12.52
CA ASN A 152 -6.78 3.09 -12.77
C ASN A 152 -6.44 2.02 -13.82
N SER A 153 -5.18 1.93 -14.28
CA SER A 153 -4.75 0.85 -15.18
C SER A 153 -4.96 -0.51 -14.52
N PRO A 154 -5.31 -1.57 -15.29
CA PRO A 154 -5.41 -2.94 -14.78
C PRO A 154 -4.17 -3.39 -14.00
N SER A 155 -2.97 -2.92 -14.39
CA SER A 155 -1.69 -3.20 -13.72
C SER A 155 -1.66 -2.79 -12.24
N ASN A 156 -2.53 -1.87 -11.85
CA ASN A 156 -2.57 -1.27 -10.51
C ASN A 156 -3.76 -1.77 -9.68
N ILE A 157 -4.53 -2.73 -10.19
CA ILE A 157 -5.71 -3.28 -9.52
C ILE A 157 -5.43 -4.73 -9.16
N ILE A 158 -5.84 -5.16 -7.97
CA ILE A 158 -5.77 -6.55 -7.48
C ILE A 158 -7.17 -7.01 -7.05
N MET A 159 -7.50 -8.28 -7.26
CA MET A 159 -8.77 -8.83 -6.78
C MET A 159 -8.66 -9.26 -5.32
N LEU A 160 -9.59 -8.81 -4.48
CA LEU A 160 -9.63 -9.14 -3.04
C LEU A 160 -11.03 -9.50 -2.59
N LEU A 161 -11.16 -10.34 -1.57
CA LEU A 161 -12.43 -10.49 -0.87
C LEU A 161 -12.85 -9.17 -0.20
N PRO A 162 -14.15 -8.88 -0.05
CA PRO A 162 -14.62 -7.57 0.44
C PRO A 162 -14.03 -7.14 1.78
N HIS A 163 -13.89 -8.05 2.76
CA HIS A 163 -13.32 -7.72 4.07
C HIS A 163 -11.80 -7.41 3.98
N ILE A 164 -11.06 -8.16 3.17
CA ILE A 164 -9.63 -7.90 2.91
C ILE A 164 -9.45 -6.57 2.18
N HIS A 165 -10.32 -6.29 1.20
CA HIS A 165 -10.36 -5.02 0.49
C HIS A 165 -10.58 -3.85 1.46
N ALA A 166 -11.57 -3.95 2.36
CA ALA A 166 -11.82 -2.94 3.39
C ALA A 166 -10.61 -2.75 4.33
N ALA A 167 -9.98 -3.86 4.76
CA ALA A 167 -8.77 -3.80 5.59
C ALA A 167 -7.58 -3.18 4.86
N LEU A 168 -7.40 -3.46 3.56
CA LEU A 168 -6.35 -2.87 2.74
C LEU A 168 -6.59 -1.38 2.50
N ASN A 169 -7.83 -0.91 2.43
CA ASN A 169 -8.10 0.53 2.31
C ASN A 169 -7.87 1.27 3.64
N SER A 170 -7.89 0.57 4.77
CA SER A 170 -7.53 1.17 6.06
C SER A 170 -6.00 1.38 6.13
N PRO A 171 -5.51 2.59 6.46
CA PRO A 171 -4.08 2.88 6.50
C PRO A 171 -3.32 2.15 7.61
N SER A 172 -4.02 1.48 8.53
CA SER A 172 -3.42 0.90 9.74
C SER A 172 -3.70 -0.57 9.99
N TYR A 173 -4.49 -1.28 9.16
CA TYR A 173 -4.87 -2.67 9.48
C TYR A 173 -3.91 -3.71 8.88
N ILE A 174 -3.71 -3.64 7.57
CA ILE A 174 -2.81 -4.54 6.85
C ILE A 174 -1.98 -3.76 5.82
N ALA A 175 -0.82 -4.29 5.49
CA ALA A 175 -0.02 -3.90 4.34
C ALA A 175 0.38 -5.14 3.55
N ILE A 176 0.32 -5.07 2.22
CA ILE A 176 0.87 -6.10 1.34
C ILE A 176 2.17 -5.54 0.78
N THR A 177 3.28 -6.25 0.94
CA THR A 177 4.61 -5.83 0.46
C THR A 177 5.31 -6.98 -0.27
N GLY A 178 6.51 -6.73 -0.80
CA GLY A 178 7.35 -7.78 -1.37
C GLY A 178 7.90 -8.71 -0.29
N GLY A 179 8.18 -9.96 -0.66
CA GLY A 179 8.92 -10.89 0.18
C GLY A 179 10.35 -10.42 0.45
N ARG A 180 10.99 -10.99 1.47
CA ARG A 180 12.33 -10.60 1.91
C ARG A 180 13.34 -10.55 0.77
N ASP A 181 13.40 -11.62 -0.04
CA ASP A 181 14.36 -11.74 -1.13
C ASP A 181 14.03 -10.76 -2.26
N SER A 182 12.76 -10.65 -2.64
CA SER A 182 12.32 -9.68 -3.65
C SER A 182 12.60 -8.25 -3.23
N LEU A 183 12.33 -7.87 -1.98
CA LEU A 183 12.69 -6.54 -1.46
C LEU A 183 14.20 -6.32 -1.51
N THR A 184 15.00 -7.31 -1.10
CA THR A 184 16.48 -7.21 -1.10
C THR A 184 17.03 -7.00 -2.50
N ASN A 185 16.53 -7.75 -3.48
CA ASN A 185 16.95 -7.65 -4.88
C ASN A 185 16.52 -6.31 -5.49
N LEU A 186 15.27 -5.87 -5.23
CA LEU A 186 14.78 -4.56 -5.68
C LEU A 186 15.58 -3.41 -5.05
N ILE A 187 15.93 -3.49 -3.76
CA ILE A 187 16.79 -2.50 -3.08
C ILE A 187 18.15 -2.43 -3.77
N THR A 188 18.80 -3.58 -3.98
CA THR A 188 20.11 -3.65 -4.64
C THR A 188 20.05 -3.05 -6.03
N MET A 189 19.03 -3.37 -6.83
CA MET A 189 18.85 -2.81 -8.16
C MET A 189 18.67 -1.29 -8.14
N VAL A 190 17.77 -0.76 -7.30
CA VAL A 190 17.51 0.69 -7.25
C VAL A 190 18.71 1.44 -6.67
N TYR A 191 19.40 0.87 -5.68
CA TYR A 191 20.61 1.43 -5.10
C TYR A 191 21.74 1.54 -6.13
N ASN A 192 22.00 0.48 -6.89
CA ASN A 192 23.02 0.49 -7.94
C ASN A 192 22.69 1.51 -9.05
N ASP A 193 21.41 1.65 -9.41
CA ASP A 193 20.96 2.70 -10.33
C ASP A 193 21.18 4.11 -9.74
N ASN A 194 20.92 4.31 -8.45
CA ASN A 194 21.16 5.58 -7.75
C ASN A 194 22.65 5.95 -7.74
N ILE A 195 23.55 5.00 -7.47
CA ILE A 195 25.01 5.21 -7.55
C ILE A 195 25.41 5.64 -8.96
N ARG A 196 25.03 4.85 -9.97
CA ARG A 196 25.34 5.12 -11.37
C ARG A 196 24.86 6.50 -11.80
N ARG A 197 23.66 6.91 -11.37
CA ARG A 197 23.12 8.24 -11.65
C ARG A 197 23.96 9.33 -11.00
N ARG A 198 24.30 9.18 -9.72
CA ARG A 198 25.16 10.13 -8.99
C ARG A 198 26.50 10.33 -9.68
N GLU A 199 27.17 9.25 -10.07
CA GLU A 199 28.45 9.31 -10.79
C GLU A 199 28.33 10.05 -12.12
N GLN A 200 27.26 9.81 -12.88
CA GLN A 200 27.04 10.48 -14.17
C GLN A 200 26.78 11.99 -14.02
N LEU A 201 26.13 12.42 -12.95
CA LEU A 201 25.94 13.85 -12.66
C LEU A 201 27.28 14.52 -12.37
N ILE A 202 28.09 13.90 -11.49
CA ILE A 202 29.40 14.42 -11.09
C ILE A 202 30.36 14.47 -12.28
N LEU A 203 30.50 13.36 -13.01
CA LEU A 203 31.53 13.23 -14.04
C LEU A 203 31.17 13.88 -15.36
N LYS A 204 29.88 13.85 -15.75
CA LYS A 204 29.47 14.25 -17.10
C LYS A 204 28.76 15.60 -17.15
N ARG A 205 28.66 16.31 -16.02
CA ARG A 205 27.90 17.56 -15.85
C ARG A 205 26.50 17.47 -16.48
N LYS A 206 25.91 16.27 -16.47
CA LYS A 206 24.59 16.05 -17.05
C LYS A 206 23.58 16.67 -16.11
N THR A 207 22.64 17.42 -16.67
CA THR A 207 21.49 17.96 -15.94
C THR A 207 20.43 16.89 -15.67
N TYR A 208 20.55 15.71 -16.30
CA TYR A 208 19.57 14.64 -16.16
C TYR A 208 20.16 13.26 -16.45
N CYS A 209 19.96 12.32 -15.53
CA CYS A 209 20.29 10.91 -15.70
C CYS A 209 19.05 10.03 -15.50
N ARG A 210 18.55 9.44 -16.60
CA ARG A 210 17.40 8.51 -16.56
C ARG A 210 17.71 7.28 -15.71
N ARG A 211 16.74 6.80 -14.91
CA ARG A 211 16.79 5.48 -14.26
C ARG A 211 16.93 4.37 -15.29
N ARG A 212 17.70 3.33 -14.95
CA ARG A 212 17.91 2.10 -15.73
C ARG A 212 17.67 0.89 -14.84
N LEU A 213 16.39 0.66 -14.53
CA LEU A 213 15.96 -0.52 -13.76
C LEU A 213 15.71 -1.68 -14.73
N ASP A 214 16.07 -2.89 -14.31
CA ASP A 214 15.81 -4.11 -15.05
C ASP A 214 14.44 -4.69 -14.65
N PHE A 215 13.45 -4.39 -15.49
CA PHE A 215 12.07 -4.89 -15.30
C PHE A 215 11.88 -6.33 -15.80
N SER A 216 12.93 -7.00 -16.30
CA SER A 216 12.89 -8.40 -16.69
C SER A 216 13.20 -9.36 -15.55
N LEU A 217 13.68 -8.84 -14.41
CA LEU A 217 14.00 -9.65 -13.24
C LEU A 217 12.75 -10.36 -12.67
N PRO A 218 12.91 -11.59 -12.15
CA PRO A 218 11.81 -12.32 -11.51
C PRO A 218 11.12 -11.53 -10.39
N ASP A 219 11.87 -10.74 -9.63
CA ASP A 219 11.34 -9.91 -8.53
C ASP A 219 10.45 -8.76 -9.02
N PHE A 220 10.47 -8.46 -10.31
CA PHE A 220 9.52 -7.55 -10.94
C PHE A 220 8.39 -8.30 -11.66
N LEU A 221 8.71 -9.37 -12.38
CA LEU A 221 7.75 -10.11 -13.20
C LEU A 221 6.81 -11.02 -12.41
N SER A 222 7.29 -11.56 -11.30
CA SER A 222 6.61 -12.54 -10.45
C SER A 222 7.14 -12.45 -9.02
N PRO A 223 7.01 -11.28 -8.35
CA PRO A 223 7.52 -11.10 -6.99
C PRO A 223 6.85 -12.08 -6.03
N THR A 224 7.64 -12.56 -5.07
CA THR A 224 7.06 -13.10 -3.84
C THR A 224 6.47 -11.94 -3.05
N LEU A 225 5.29 -12.14 -2.46
CA LEU A 225 4.55 -11.14 -1.70
C LEU A 225 4.32 -11.63 -0.27
N GLU A 226 4.15 -10.68 0.64
CA GLU A 226 3.94 -10.91 2.07
C GLU A 226 2.81 -10.01 2.59
N LEU A 227 2.04 -10.53 3.55
CA LEU A 227 1.01 -9.77 4.27
C LEU A 227 1.54 -9.41 5.65
N VAL A 228 1.69 -8.12 5.91
CA VAL A 228 2.02 -7.60 7.25
C VAL A 228 0.75 -7.10 7.91
N VAL A 229 0.33 -7.79 8.97
CA VAL A 229 -0.84 -7.40 9.76
C VAL A 229 -0.40 -6.44 10.87
N LEU A 230 -0.80 -5.19 10.74
CA LEU A 230 -0.43 -4.11 11.65
C LEU A 230 -1.32 -4.07 12.89
N HIS A 231 -2.60 -4.43 12.74
CA HIS A 231 -3.54 -4.59 13.84
C HIS A 231 -4.40 -5.85 13.66
N PRO A 232 -3.92 -7.02 14.14
CA PRO A 232 -4.61 -8.31 13.93
C PRO A 232 -6.04 -8.34 14.42
N GLN A 233 -6.30 -7.77 15.60
CA GLN A 233 -7.64 -7.71 16.22
C GLN A 233 -8.65 -6.90 15.40
N HIS A 234 -8.18 -6.03 14.49
CA HIS A 234 -9.03 -5.28 13.57
C HIS A 234 -9.10 -5.90 12.17
N PHE A 235 -8.23 -6.86 11.87
CA PHE A 235 -8.20 -7.57 10.59
C PHE A 235 -9.08 -8.82 10.62
N LEU A 236 -8.97 -9.62 11.69
CA LEU A 236 -9.80 -10.80 11.95
C LEU A 236 -10.18 -10.78 13.43
N SER A 237 -11.44 -11.09 13.73
CA SER A 237 -11.85 -11.34 15.12
C SER A 237 -11.25 -12.64 15.65
N ALA A 238 -11.24 -12.83 16.97
CA ALA A 238 -10.64 -14.01 17.61
C ALA A 238 -11.28 -15.34 17.20
N THR A 239 -12.49 -15.31 16.65
CA THR A 239 -13.25 -16.47 16.18
C THR A 239 -13.22 -16.64 14.66
N GLU A 240 -12.63 -15.68 13.93
CA GLU A 240 -12.54 -15.73 12.47
C GLU A 240 -11.21 -16.34 12.02
N GLU A 241 -11.26 -17.02 10.89
CA GLU A 241 -10.10 -17.59 10.22
C GLU A 241 -10.00 -17.05 8.79
N LEU A 242 -8.77 -16.88 8.35
CA LEU A 242 -8.44 -16.57 6.96
C LEU A 242 -7.97 -17.84 6.26
N ALA A 243 -8.75 -18.33 5.30
CA ALA A 243 -8.36 -19.43 4.44
C ALA A 243 -7.52 -18.94 3.25
N ILE A 244 -6.34 -19.53 3.08
CA ILE A 244 -5.34 -19.15 2.07
C ILE A 244 -5.03 -20.35 1.21
N TRP A 245 -5.00 -20.17 -0.10
CA TRP A 245 -4.61 -21.22 -1.01
C TRP A 245 -3.10 -21.43 -0.98
N ASN A 246 -2.67 -22.61 -0.53
CA ASN A 246 -1.29 -23.07 -0.62
C ASN A 246 -1.10 -23.76 -1.98
N GLU A 247 -0.28 -23.15 -2.84
CA GLU A 247 -0.05 -23.64 -4.20
C GLU A 247 0.78 -24.93 -4.25
N GLU A 248 1.69 -25.14 -3.29
CA GLU A 248 2.58 -26.30 -3.24
C GLU A 248 1.80 -27.55 -2.84
N GLU A 249 0.95 -27.42 -1.80
CA GLU A 249 0.17 -28.51 -1.25
C GLU A 249 -1.23 -28.65 -1.88
N LYS A 250 -1.61 -27.71 -2.76
CA LYS A 250 -2.93 -27.67 -3.43
C LYS A 250 -4.11 -27.74 -2.45
N ARG A 251 -3.99 -27.07 -1.30
CA ARG A 251 -5.03 -27.04 -0.25
C ARG A 251 -5.16 -25.66 0.38
N HIS A 252 -6.26 -25.45 1.10
CA HIS A 252 -6.41 -24.25 1.92
C HIS A 252 -5.77 -24.43 3.30
N GLU A 253 -4.88 -23.53 3.66
CA GLU A 253 -4.35 -23.36 5.02
C GLU A 253 -5.18 -22.29 5.74
N HIS A 254 -5.53 -22.53 7.00
CA HIS A 254 -6.40 -21.66 7.80
C HIS A 254 -5.58 -20.90 8.84
N TYR A 255 -5.70 -19.58 8.84
CA TYR A 255 -4.93 -18.70 9.74
C TYR A 255 -5.85 -17.93 10.68
N ALA A 256 -5.52 -17.95 11.97
CA ALA A 256 -6.20 -17.16 13.00
C ALA A 256 -5.25 -16.11 13.61
N PRO A 257 -5.79 -15.04 14.21
CA PRO A 257 -5.01 -14.13 15.04
C PRO A 257 -4.27 -14.85 16.16
N ASP A 258 -2.98 -14.55 16.30
CA ASP A 258 -2.16 -15.00 17.42
C ASP A 258 -2.02 -13.89 18.48
N PRO A 259 -1.96 -14.22 19.78
CA PRO A 259 -1.73 -13.24 20.84
C PRO A 259 -0.45 -12.41 20.66
N ALA A 260 0.58 -12.92 19.97
CA ALA A 260 1.81 -12.20 19.64
C ALA A 260 1.67 -11.29 18.39
N ALA A 261 0.44 -10.84 18.11
CA ALA A 261 0.10 -9.91 17.05
C ALA A 261 0.48 -10.36 15.62
N GLY A 262 0.37 -11.66 15.33
CA GLY A 262 0.55 -12.25 14.01
C GLY A 262 -0.68 -13.03 13.54
N LEU A 263 -0.57 -13.66 12.37
CA LEU A 263 -1.48 -14.69 11.89
C LEU A 263 -0.76 -16.04 11.94
N ARG A 264 -1.40 -17.07 12.51
CA ARG A 264 -0.83 -18.43 12.65
C ARG A 264 -1.78 -19.50 12.15
N LEU A 265 -1.19 -20.57 11.62
CA LEU A 265 -1.90 -21.76 11.16
C LEU A 265 -2.69 -22.42 12.30
N CYS A 266 -4.01 -22.57 12.17
CA CYS A 266 -4.91 -23.05 13.23
C CYS A 266 -4.66 -24.49 13.70
N GLN A 267 -3.97 -25.31 12.90
CA GLN A 267 -3.91 -26.77 13.08
C GLN A 267 -2.74 -27.30 13.93
N LEU A 268 -1.96 -26.44 14.61
CA LEU A 268 -0.76 -26.88 15.36
C LEU A 268 -0.83 -26.53 16.86
N PRO A 269 -0.57 -27.49 17.78
CA PRO A 269 -0.63 -27.29 19.24
C PRO A 269 0.60 -26.59 19.84
N HIS A 270 1.45 -25.98 19.00
CA HIS A 270 2.70 -25.26 19.32
C HIS A 270 2.72 -23.97 18.49
N PRO A 271 3.64 -22.99 18.67
CA PRO A 271 3.63 -21.75 17.88
C PRO A 271 3.57 -22.09 16.38
N GLY A 272 2.36 -22.01 15.81
CA GLY A 272 2.07 -22.48 14.48
C GLY A 272 2.85 -21.69 13.43
N LYS A 273 2.98 -22.28 12.24
CA LYS A 273 3.56 -21.63 11.06
C LYS A 273 2.91 -20.23 10.90
N LEU A 274 3.74 -19.19 10.84
CA LEU A 274 3.28 -17.84 10.52
C LEU A 274 2.69 -17.81 9.11
N PHE A 275 1.87 -16.80 8.82
CA PHE A 275 1.37 -16.53 7.49
C PHE A 275 2.51 -16.59 6.46
N PRO A 276 2.44 -17.49 5.45
CA PRO A 276 3.52 -17.70 4.52
C PRO A 276 3.51 -16.64 3.43
N SER A 277 4.67 -16.45 2.83
CA SER A 277 4.78 -15.72 1.57
C SER A 277 3.91 -16.35 0.49
N PHE A 278 3.36 -15.53 -0.40
CA PHE A 278 2.52 -16.00 -1.51
C PHE A 278 2.96 -15.38 -2.83
N LYS A 279 2.65 -16.05 -3.94
CA LYS A 279 2.89 -15.53 -5.29
C LYS A 279 1.58 -15.22 -5.99
N ARG A 280 1.60 -14.11 -6.71
CA ARG A 280 0.48 -13.71 -7.56
C ARG A 280 0.45 -14.56 -8.83
N ARG A 281 -0.74 -15.04 -9.21
CA ARG A 281 -1.00 -15.69 -10.50
C ARG A 281 -1.12 -14.64 -11.62
N ASP A 282 0.03 -14.14 -12.08
CA ASP A 282 0.12 -13.15 -13.16
C ASP A 282 0.05 -13.76 -14.57
N ASP A 283 0.09 -15.08 -14.68
CA ASP A 283 -0.12 -15.85 -15.90
C ASP A 283 -1.49 -15.59 -16.54
N LEU A 284 -2.49 -15.22 -15.73
CA LEU A 284 -3.83 -14.86 -16.19
C LEU A 284 -3.93 -13.45 -16.78
N ARG A 285 -2.88 -12.64 -16.66
CA ARG A 285 -2.87 -11.26 -17.14
C ARG A 285 -2.09 -11.11 -18.44
N GLN A 286 -2.52 -10.15 -19.26
CA GLN A 286 -1.71 -9.69 -20.39
C GLN A 286 -0.38 -9.14 -19.87
N LYS A 287 0.72 -9.38 -20.60
CA LYS A 287 2.06 -8.90 -20.21
C LYS A 287 2.10 -7.39 -19.92
N SER A 288 1.31 -6.59 -20.63
CA SER A 288 1.16 -5.15 -20.45
C SER A 288 0.40 -4.75 -19.17
N HIS A 289 -0.33 -5.68 -18.56
CA HIS A 289 -1.15 -5.47 -17.35
C HIS A 289 -0.53 -6.13 -16.12
N ARG A 290 0.73 -6.56 -16.24
CA ARG A 290 1.47 -7.11 -15.11
C ARG A 290 1.57 -6.07 -14.00
N PHE A 291 1.62 -6.61 -12.80
CA PHE A 291 1.64 -5.86 -11.56
C PHE A 291 2.90 -4.99 -11.44
N ASN A 292 2.76 -3.77 -10.88
CA ASN A 292 3.91 -2.94 -10.55
C ASN A 292 4.24 -3.05 -9.05
N ILE A 293 5.26 -3.85 -8.72
CA ILE A 293 5.72 -4.07 -7.34
C ILE A 293 6.15 -2.79 -6.63
N PHE A 294 6.68 -1.79 -7.32
CA PHE A 294 7.09 -0.55 -6.67
C PHE A 294 5.91 0.24 -6.14
N LEU A 295 4.76 0.23 -6.81
CA LEU A 295 3.56 0.88 -6.31
C LEU A 295 3.01 0.18 -5.06
N LEU A 296 3.09 -1.15 -5.03
CA LEU A 296 2.73 -1.94 -3.85
C LEU A 296 3.62 -1.57 -2.66
N VAL A 297 4.94 -1.57 -2.87
CA VAL A 297 5.91 -1.20 -1.85
C VAL A 297 5.67 0.22 -1.34
N LEU A 298 5.42 1.19 -2.22
CA LEU A 298 5.14 2.56 -1.80
C LEU A 298 3.80 2.70 -1.04
N ASN A 299 2.80 1.88 -1.35
CA ASN A 299 1.56 1.82 -0.57
C ASN A 299 1.79 1.22 0.82
N ALA A 300 2.52 0.10 0.90
CA ALA A 300 2.91 -0.53 2.16
C ALA A 300 3.74 0.42 3.03
N ALA A 301 4.74 1.09 2.45
CA ALA A 301 5.59 2.03 3.16
C ALA A 301 4.80 3.20 3.76
N PHE A 302 3.78 3.70 3.05
CA PHE A 302 2.89 4.72 3.60
C PHE A 302 2.05 4.20 4.78
N LYS A 303 1.52 2.98 4.69
CA LYS A 303 0.79 2.35 5.80
C LYS A 303 1.68 2.16 7.02
N PHE A 304 2.94 1.81 6.79
CA PHE A 304 3.98 1.73 7.82
C PHE A 304 4.26 3.08 8.47
N ASP A 305 4.42 4.15 7.69
CA ASP A 305 4.55 5.52 8.24
C ASP A 305 3.32 5.90 9.08
N CYS A 306 2.11 5.66 8.56
CA CYS A 306 0.86 5.91 9.30
C CYS A 306 0.77 5.09 10.59
N PHE A 307 1.21 3.84 10.59
CA PHE A 307 1.23 3.00 11.77
C PHE A 307 2.18 3.54 12.83
N MET A 308 3.36 4.03 12.45
CA MET A 308 4.30 4.64 13.40
C MET A 308 3.78 5.96 13.98
N GLU A 309 3.18 6.81 13.15
CA GLU A 309 2.60 8.09 13.61
C GLU A 309 1.42 7.87 14.56
N LEU A 310 0.48 6.98 14.23
CA LEU A 310 -0.68 6.72 15.10
C LEU A 310 -0.27 6.07 16.42
N SER A 311 0.82 5.32 16.41
CA SER A 311 1.38 4.68 17.60
C SER A 311 1.98 5.68 18.57
N SER A 312 2.69 6.69 18.07
CA SER A 312 3.30 7.72 18.93
C SER A 312 2.26 8.64 19.57
N GLU A 313 1.16 8.93 18.88
CA GLU A 313 0.08 9.77 19.42
C GLU A 313 -0.78 9.05 20.47
N ARG A 314 -1.08 7.75 20.28
CA ARG A 314 -2.06 7.03 21.10
C ARG A 314 -1.49 6.44 22.39
N PHE A 315 -0.18 6.21 22.48
CA PHE A 315 0.43 5.50 23.61
C PHE A 315 1.60 6.28 24.21
N PRO A 316 1.39 7.51 24.75
CA PRO A 316 2.44 8.21 25.48
C PRO A 316 2.79 7.43 26.75
N GLY A 317 3.96 6.77 26.75
CA GLY A 317 4.46 5.95 27.87
C GLY A 317 4.07 4.46 27.86
N GLY A 318 3.37 3.99 26.82
CA GLY A 318 3.08 2.55 26.61
C GLY A 318 4.16 1.84 25.79
N ARG A 319 4.15 0.49 25.78
CA ARG A 319 4.95 -0.28 24.80
C ARG A 319 4.50 0.08 23.39
N HIS A 320 5.45 0.37 22.52
CA HIS A 320 5.12 0.79 21.16
C HIS A 320 4.50 -0.41 20.42
N PRO A 321 3.41 -0.27 19.65
CA PRO A 321 2.84 -1.35 18.84
C PRO A 321 3.85 -2.08 17.94
N TRP A 322 4.92 -1.37 17.55
CA TRP A 322 6.12 -1.93 16.92
C TRP A 322 6.73 -3.10 17.71
N ASP A 323 6.83 -2.99 19.03
CA ASP A 323 7.49 -3.98 19.88
C ASP A 323 6.79 -5.34 19.80
N ASN A 324 5.47 -5.31 19.59
CA ASN A 324 4.63 -6.50 19.46
C ASN A 324 4.64 -7.10 18.05
N LEU A 325 5.19 -6.44 17.04
CA LEU A 325 5.27 -7.03 15.71
C LEU A 325 6.23 -8.25 15.71
N PRO A 326 5.86 -9.35 15.04
CA PRO A 326 6.76 -10.46 14.78
C PRO A 326 8.09 -10.01 14.17
N ALA A 327 9.18 -10.71 14.46
CA ALA A 327 10.53 -10.35 13.99
C ALA A 327 10.59 -10.29 12.46
N GLU A 328 9.91 -11.22 11.79
CA GLU A 328 9.78 -11.31 10.34
C GLU A 328 9.06 -10.07 9.77
N SER A 329 7.95 -9.67 10.39
CA SER A 329 7.22 -8.45 10.03
C SER A 329 8.08 -7.19 10.17
N LYS A 330 8.90 -7.09 11.23
CA LYS A 330 9.85 -5.98 11.43
C LYS A 330 10.90 -5.92 10.32
N ILE A 331 11.42 -7.07 9.89
CA ILE A 331 12.37 -7.16 8.76
C ILE A 331 11.71 -6.64 7.47
N LEU A 332 10.51 -7.13 7.13
CA LEU A 332 9.79 -6.70 5.93
C LEU A 332 9.47 -5.21 5.97
N PHE A 333 9.09 -4.70 7.15
CA PHE A 333 8.82 -3.29 7.37
C PHE A 333 10.06 -2.44 7.07
N ASN A 334 11.20 -2.77 7.67
CA ASN A 334 12.46 -2.05 7.48
C ASN A 334 12.94 -2.09 6.02
N LEU A 335 12.86 -3.25 5.37
CA LEU A 335 13.23 -3.39 3.95
C LEU A 335 12.29 -2.57 3.04
N THR A 336 11.00 -2.56 3.33
CA THR A 336 10.00 -1.77 2.58
C THR A 336 10.31 -0.27 2.70
N LEU A 337 10.59 0.22 3.90
CA LEU A 337 10.98 1.62 4.11
C LEU A 337 12.30 1.96 3.42
N LYS A 338 13.32 1.09 3.52
CA LYS A 338 14.60 1.25 2.81
C LYS A 338 14.38 1.33 1.30
N LEU A 339 13.53 0.50 0.72
CA LEU A 339 13.21 0.54 -0.70
C LEU A 339 12.47 1.84 -1.07
N LYS A 340 11.50 2.29 -0.26
CA LYS A 340 10.85 3.60 -0.43
C LYS A 340 11.90 4.71 -0.52
N GLU A 341 12.86 4.78 0.40
CA GLU A 341 13.92 5.79 0.39
C GLU A 341 14.77 5.74 -0.89
N GLN A 342 15.11 4.54 -1.37
CA GLN A 342 15.87 4.40 -2.62
C GLN A 342 15.06 4.85 -3.84
N ILE A 343 13.75 4.58 -3.86
CA ILE A 343 12.84 5.00 -4.94
C ILE A 343 12.68 6.52 -4.94
N LEU A 344 12.43 7.10 -3.77
CA LEU A 344 12.20 8.53 -3.57
C LEU A 344 13.49 9.34 -3.52
N TRP A 345 14.66 8.70 -3.69
CA TRP A 345 15.93 9.39 -3.81
C TRP A 345 15.85 10.42 -4.94
N LYS A 346 15.80 11.69 -4.53
CA LYS A 346 15.92 12.86 -5.40
C LYS A 346 17.35 13.38 -5.30
N GLU A 347 17.87 13.80 -6.44
CA GLU A 347 19.12 14.56 -6.53
C GLU A 347 18.89 15.85 -5.73
N ARG A 348 19.64 16.05 -4.65
CA ARG A 348 19.61 17.28 -3.86
C ARG A 348 20.64 18.27 -4.39
#